data_AF-A0A1B6K661-F1
#
_entry.id   AF-A0A1B6K661-F1
#
_cell.length_a   1.000
_cell.length_b   1.000
_cell.length_c   1.000
_cell.angle_alpha   90.00
_cell.angle_beta   90.00
_cell.angle_gamma   90.00
#
_symmetry.space_group_name_H-M   'P 1'
#
loop_
_entity.id
_entity.type
_entity.pdbx_description
1 polymer ?
#
loop_
_entity_poly.entity_id
_entity_poly.type
_entity_poly.pdbx_seq_one_letter_code
_entity_poly.pdbx_strand_id
1 'polypeptide(L)'
;MYVPRERARNDLKAQNDATNFALRKRIYETQRIKNELDWQRFNMIPDMDRLMKEITNLEAALLEKTNALKLAETRCENRLYRPGAELCRDEPMLGLADEVLQLRRTMRDLQDKLDSAKATYNGLEDQLMVIDRELYNKNQALTTDLRCLDLRSRLNTGTRADPATQTDRNIVLTRMQDEIPPE
;
A
#
# COMPACT_ATOMS: atom_id res chain seq x y z
N MET A 1 40.11 -15.53 -42.95
CA MET A 1 40.25 -14.67 -41.74
C MET A 1 39.08 -13.72 -41.49
N TYR A 2 38.35 -13.27 -42.53
CA TYR A 2 37.25 -12.30 -42.41
C TYR A 2 35.98 -12.85 -41.72
N VAL A 3 35.49 -14.02 -42.15
CA VAL A 3 34.22 -14.62 -41.69
C VAL A 3 34.16 -14.92 -40.18
N PRO A 4 35.20 -15.50 -39.52
CA PRO A 4 35.14 -15.74 -38.08
C PRO A 4 35.08 -14.45 -37.25
N ARG A 5 35.72 -13.38 -37.73
CA ARG A 5 35.76 -12.08 -37.04
C ARG A 5 34.42 -11.37 -37.12
N GLU A 6 33.75 -11.43 -38.27
CA GLU A 6 32.39 -10.92 -38.43
C GLU A 6 31.38 -11.70 -37.58
N ARG A 7 31.49 -13.03 -37.55
CA ARG A 7 30.62 -13.87 -36.71
C ARG A 7 30.73 -13.49 -35.24
N ALA A 8 31.95 -13.43 -34.70
CA ALA A 8 32.20 -13.03 -33.32
C ALA A 8 31.67 -11.61 -33.02
N ARG A 9 31.80 -10.67 -33.96
CA ARG A 9 31.25 -9.32 -33.82
C ARG A 9 29.72 -9.31 -33.75
N ASN A 10 29.06 -10.10 -34.58
CA ASN A 10 27.60 -10.25 -34.60
C ASN A 10 27.09 -10.94 -33.32
N ASP A 11 27.76 -12.00 -32.86
CA ASP A 11 27.42 -12.71 -31.64
C ASP A 11 27.50 -11.78 -30.42
N LEU A 12 28.57 -10.98 -30.30
CA LEU A 12 28.72 -9.99 -29.23
C LEU A 12 27.64 -8.89 -29.28
N LYS A 13 27.22 -8.47 -30.49
CA LYS A 13 26.14 -7.49 -30.65
C LYS A 13 24.81 -8.10 -30.20
N ALA A 14 24.47 -9.29 -30.69
CA ALA A 14 23.25 -9.99 -30.32
C ALA A 14 23.16 -10.23 -28.81
N GLN A 15 24.28 -10.61 -28.17
CA GLN A 15 24.34 -10.77 -26.72
C GLN A 15 24.12 -9.45 -25.97
N ASN A 16 24.71 -8.35 -26.43
CA ASN A 16 24.51 -7.03 -25.84
C ASN A 16 23.04 -6.57 -25.96
N ASP A 17 22.46 -6.73 -27.15
CA ASP A 17 21.07 -6.35 -27.41
C ASP A 17 20.10 -7.18 -26.56
N ALA A 18 20.30 -8.49 -26.49
CA ALA A 18 19.48 -9.39 -25.68
C ALA A 18 19.52 -9.04 -24.18
N THR A 19 20.72 -8.74 -23.67
CA THR A 19 20.90 -8.36 -22.24
C THR A 19 20.33 -6.98 -21.93
N ASN A 20 20.50 -5.99 -22.82
CA ASN A 20 19.88 -4.67 -22.66
C ASN A 20 18.36 -4.74 -22.72
N PHE A 21 17.81 -5.56 -23.62
CA PHE A 21 16.36 -5.81 -23.71
C PHE A 21 15.84 -6.43 -22.41
N ALA A 22 16.50 -7.48 -21.90
CA ALA A 22 16.12 -8.12 -20.65
C ALA A 22 16.13 -7.14 -19.46
N LEU A 23 17.15 -6.27 -19.36
CA LEU A 23 17.23 -5.24 -18.33
C LEU A 23 16.10 -4.21 -18.45
N ARG A 24 15.84 -3.68 -19.65
CA ARG A 24 14.73 -2.74 -19.89
C ARG A 24 13.37 -3.35 -19.53
N LYS A 25 13.17 -4.62 -19.86
CA LYS A 25 11.96 -5.37 -19.51
C LYS A 25 11.81 -5.48 -17.98
N ARG A 26 12.87 -5.88 -17.27
CA ARG A 26 12.85 -5.99 -15.80
C ARG A 26 12.61 -4.66 -15.12
N ILE A 27 13.20 -3.57 -15.62
CA ILE A 27 12.96 -2.21 -15.13
C ILE A 27 11.51 -1.81 -15.28
N TYR A 28 10.92 -2.05 -16.46
CA TYR A 28 9.50 -1.79 -16.70
C TYR A 28 8.60 -2.57 -15.73
N GLU A 29 8.85 -3.87 -15.57
CA GLU A 29 8.10 -4.73 -14.64
C GLU A 29 8.24 -4.26 -13.18
N THR A 30 9.46 -3.94 -12.76
CA THR A 30 9.74 -3.45 -11.39
C THR A 30 9.07 -2.11 -11.14
N GLN A 31 9.12 -1.19 -12.11
CA GLN A 31 8.44 0.10 -12.01
C GLN A 31 6.92 -0.06 -11.94
N ARG A 32 6.35 -0.97 -12.73
CA ARG A 32 4.91 -1.27 -12.68
C ARG A 32 4.50 -1.78 -11.31
N ILE A 33 5.24 -2.75 -10.75
CA ILE A 33 4.96 -3.29 -9.41
C ILE A 33 5.11 -2.20 -8.34
N LYS A 34 6.15 -1.37 -8.42
CA LYS A 34 6.32 -0.24 -7.51
C LYS A 34 5.12 0.70 -7.55
N ASN A 35 4.67 1.10 -8.75
CA ASN A 35 3.53 2.02 -8.88
C ASN A 35 2.25 1.43 -8.29
N GLU A 36 2.03 0.12 -8.44
CA GLU A 36 0.91 -0.59 -7.83
C GLU A 36 1.00 -0.56 -6.29
N LEU A 37 2.18 -0.83 -5.72
CA LEU A 37 2.40 -0.76 -4.28
C LEU A 37 2.22 0.67 -3.73
N ASP A 38 2.70 1.69 -4.45
CA ASP A 38 2.50 3.09 -4.09
C ASP A 38 1.00 3.46 -4.09
N TRP A 39 0.23 2.94 -5.06
CA TRP A 39 -1.22 3.14 -5.13
C TRP A 39 -1.96 2.44 -3.97
N GLN A 40 -1.60 1.19 -3.66
CA GLN A 40 -2.16 0.46 -2.51
C GLN A 40 -1.89 1.21 -1.21
N ARG A 41 -0.65 1.65 -1.00
CA ARG A 41 -0.25 2.47 0.14
C ARG A 41 -1.06 3.76 0.23
N PHE A 42 -1.23 4.47 -0.89
CA PHE A 42 -1.98 5.71 -0.96
C PHE A 42 -3.44 5.54 -0.52
N ASN A 43 -4.09 4.44 -0.92
CA ASN A 43 -5.48 4.15 -0.53
C ASN A 43 -5.61 3.67 0.92
N MET A 44 -4.62 2.94 1.43
CA MET A 44 -4.71 2.36 2.76
C MET A 44 -4.58 3.41 3.89
N ILE A 45 -3.75 4.44 3.68
CA ILE A 45 -3.57 5.53 4.66
C ILE A 45 -4.91 6.21 5.06
N PRO A 46 -5.76 6.69 4.13
CA PRO A 46 -7.03 7.30 4.50
C PRO A 46 -8.02 6.29 5.10
N ASP A 47 -7.96 5.02 4.72
CA ASP A 47 -8.79 3.98 5.34
C ASP A 47 -8.39 3.74 6.81
N MET A 48 -7.09 3.76 7.12
CA MET A 48 -6.60 3.71 8.50
C MET A 48 -7.04 4.95 9.31
N ASP A 49 -7.01 6.14 8.74
CA ASP A 49 -7.48 7.37 9.40
C ASP A 49 -9.00 7.32 9.69
N ARG A 50 -9.80 6.81 8.75
CA ARG A 50 -11.23 6.56 8.95
C ARG A 50 -11.48 5.58 10.10
N LEU A 51 -10.74 4.47 10.11
CA LEU A 51 -10.88 3.45 11.14
C LEU A 51 -10.44 3.96 12.52
N MET A 52 -9.38 4.79 12.58
CA MET A 52 -8.96 5.44 13.82
C MET A 52 -10.05 6.38 14.36
N LYS A 53 -10.71 7.15 13.49
CA LYS A 53 -11.88 7.96 13.88
C LYS A 53 -13.04 7.09 14.37
N GLU A 54 -13.31 5.97 13.71
CA GLU A 54 -14.34 5.02 14.15
C GLU A 54 -14.04 4.46 15.54
N ILE A 55 -12.79 4.08 15.82
CA ILE A 55 -12.34 3.64 17.15
C ILE A 55 -12.62 4.73 18.20
N THR A 56 -12.23 5.99 17.92
CA THR A 56 -12.48 7.09 18.87
C THR A 56 -13.97 7.32 19.12
N ASN A 57 -14.81 7.17 18.08
CA ASN A 57 -16.26 7.30 18.21
C ASN A 57 -16.86 6.15 19.03
N LEU A 58 -16.38 4.92 18.86
CA LEU A 58 -16.81 3.76 19.64
C LEU A 58 -16.42 3.91 21.11
N GLU A 59 -15.22 4.40 21.40
CA GLU A 59 -14.77 4.68 22.78
C GLU A 59 -15.63 5.76 23.44
N ALA A 60 -15.95 6.85 22.72
CA ALA A 60 -16.85 7.89 23.20
C ALA A 60 -18.27 7.36 23.48
N ALA A 61 -18.81 6.54 22.57
CA ALA A 61 -20.13 5.92 22.74
C ALA A 61 -20.15 4.97 23.96
N LEU A 62 -19.08 4.20 24.17
CA LEU A 62 -18.96 3.30 25.32
C LEU A 62 -18.89 4.09 26.64
N LEU A 63 -18.17 5.22 26.66
CA LEU A 63 -18.15 6.12 27.81
C LEU A 63 -19.55 6.72 28.10
N GLU A 64 -20.28 7.14 27.08
CA GLU A 64 -21.64 7.65 27.21
C GLU A 64 -22.57 6.58 27.83
N LYS A 65 -22.52 5.33 27.31
CA LYS A 65 -23.32 4.23 27.87
C LYS A 65 -22.89 3.84 29.29
N THR A 66 -21.60 3.97 29.61
CA THR A 66 -21.11 3.77 30.98
C THR A 66 -21.71 4.80 31.94
N ASN A 67 -21.80 6.06 31.53
CA ASN A 67 -22.40 7.12 32.35
C ASN A 67 -23.92 6.91 32.51
N ALA A 68 -24.61 6.50 31.45
CA ALA A 68 -26.03 6.15 31.51
C ALA A 68 -26.28 4.96 32.44
N LEU A 69 -25.43 3.93 32.38
CA LEU A 69 -25.53 2.75 33.25
C LEU A 69 -25.38 3.13 34.72
N LYS A 70 -24.36 3.93 35.06
CA LYS A 70 -24.16 4.44 36.43
C LYS A 70 -25.39 5.18 36.94
N LEU A 71 -25.96 6.06 36.11
CA LEU A 71 -27.16 6.81 36.48
C LEU A 71 -28.35 5.88 36.75
N ALA A 72 -28.59 4.89 35.89
CA ALA A 72 -29.66 3.92 36.07
C ALA A 72 -29.46 3.05 37.32
N GLU A 73 -28.23 2.59 37.58
CA GLU A 73 -27.87 1.82 38.77
C GLU A 73 -28.05 2.63 40.06
N THR A 74 -27.57 3.88 40.10
CA THR A 74 -27.78 4.78 41.24
C THR A 74 -29.27 5.06 41.47
N ARG A 75 -30.07 5.21 40.41
CA ARG A 75 -31.53 5.37 40.53
C ARG A 75 -32.20 4.12 41.11
N CYS A 76 -31.80 2.93 40.66
CA CYS A 76 -32.25 1.65 41.24
C CYS A 76 -31.89 1.56 42.73
N GLU A 77 -30.65 1.86 43.08
CA GLU A 77 -30.15 1.86 44.46
C GLU A 77 -30.95 2.82 45.35
N ASN A 78 -31.16 4.05 44.91
CA ASN A 78 -31.96 5.02 45.66
C ASN A 78 -33.39 4.53 45.94
N ARG A 79 -33.97 3.72 45.05
CA ARG A 79 -35.32 3.14 45.25
C ARG A 79 -35.31 1.99 46.25
N LEU A 80 -34.21 1.24 46.35
CA LEU A 80 -34.02 0.16 47.32
C LEU A 80 -33.94 0.67 48.78
N TYR A 81 -33.57 1.94 48.99
CA TYR A 81 -33.50 2.57 50.31
C TYR A 81 -34.80 3.25 50.78
N ARG A 82 -35.90 3.16 50.03
CA ARG A 82 -37.18 3.77 50.43
C ARG A 82 -37.80 3.04 51.64
N PRO A 83 -38.35 3.76 52.64
CA PRO A 83 -38.87 3.14 53.85
C PRO A 83 -40.28 2.56 53.68
N GLY A 84 -40.53 1.42 54.33
CA GLY A 84 -41.87 0.89 54.58
C GLY A 84 -42.69 0.62 53.30
N ALA A 85 -43.87 1.24 53.22
CA ALA A 85 -44.82 1.03 52.13
C ALA A 85 -44.41 1.69 50.80
N GLU A 86 -43.36 2.52 50.79
CA GLU A 86 -42.84 3.14 49.55
C GLU A 86 -41.86 2.23 48.80
N LEU A 87 -41.40 1.15 49.43
CA LEU A 87 -40.58 0.11 48.81
C LEU A 87 -41.47 -0.79 47.93
N CYS A 88 -41.92 -0.24 46.81
CA CYS A 88 -42.78 -0.91 45.87
C CYS A 88 -42.01 -1.37 44.63
N ARG A 89 -42.36 -2.55 44.13
CA ARG A 89 -41.91 -3.06 42.82
C ARG A 89 -42.86 -2.59 41.73
N ASP A 90 -42.90 -1.28 41.55
CA ASP A 90 -43.74 -0.58 40.59
C ASP A 90 -43.13 -0.54 39.19
N GLU A 91 -43.91 -0.06 38.22
CA GLU A 91 -43.49 0.06 36.82
C GLU A 91 -42.14 0.77 36.62
N PRO A 92 -41.86 1.93 37.29
CA PRO A 92 -40.54 2.55 37.22
C PRO A 92 -39.37 1.66 37.68
N MET A 93 -39.56 0.82 38.71
CA MET A 93 -38.51 -0.11 39.16
C MET A 93 -38.25 -1.21 38.12
N LEU A 94 -39.30 -1.72 37.48
CA LEU A 94 -39.19 -2.70 36.39
C LEU A 94 -38.51 -2.09 35.17
N GLY A 95 -38.90 -0.87 34.78
CA GLY A 95 -38.30 -0.13 33.67
C GLY A 95 -36.81 0.15 33.87
N LEU A 96 -36.39 0.58 35.07
CA LEU A 96 -34.96 0.77 35.38
C LEU A 96 -34.17 -0.54 35.32
N ALA A 97 -34.75 -1.65 35.80
CA ALA A 97 -34.09 -2.95 35.75
C ALA A 97 -33.88 -3.43 34.30
N ASP A 98 -34.87 -3.24 33.43
CA ASP A 98 -34.73 -3.53 32.00
C ASP A 98 -33.71 -2.59 31.33
N GLU A 99 -33.76 -1.29 31.62
CA GLU A 99 -32.79 -0.31 31.10
C GLU A 99 -31.34 -0.69 31.44
N VAL A 100 -31.06 -1.06 32.69
CA VAL A 100 -29.73 -1.56 33.11
C VAL A 100 -29.31 -2.78 32.30
N LEU A 101 -30.23 -3.71 32.04
CA LEU A 101 -29.95 -4.91 31.28
C LEU A 101 -29.67 -4.61 29.80
N GLN A 102 -30.44 -3.70 29.18
CA GLN A 102 -30.22 -3.25 27.80
C GLN A 102 -28.91 -2.46 27.66
N LEU A 103 -28.59 -1.58 28.62
CA LEU A 103 -27.33 -0.83 28.63
C LEU A 103 -26.13 -1.77 28.73
N ARG A 104 -26.17 -2.77 29.62
CA ARG A 104 -25.11 -3.78 29.74
C ARG A 104 -24.96 -4.67 28.50
N ARG A 105 -26.04 -4.92 27.75
CA ARG A 105 -25.96 -5.61 26.44
C ARG A 105 -25.31 -4.71 25.40
N THR A 106 -25.81 -3.49 25.27
CA THR A 106 -25.29 -2.50 24.31
C THR A 106 -23.79 -2.21 24.54
N MET A 107 -23.36 -2.11 25.80
CA MET A 107 -21.94 -1.93 26.14
C MET A 107 -21.08 -3.10 25.70
N ARG A 108 -21.55 -4.35 25.84
CA ARG A 108 -20.84 -5.53 25.36
C ARG A 108 -20.71 -5.51 23.84
N ASP A 109 -21.82 -5.24 23.13
CA ASP A 109 -21.80 -5.15 21.67
C ASP A 109 -20.87 -4.03 21.16
N LEU A 110 -20.81 -2.89 21.86
CA LEU A 110 -19.87 -1.80 21.56
C LEU A 110 -18.42 -2.21 21.82
N GLN A 111 -18.15 -2.93 22.91
CA GLN A 111 -16.81 -3.43 23.23
C GLN A 111 -16.34 -4.44 22.17
N ASP A 112 -17.19 -5.40 21.77
CA ASP A 112 -16.86 -6.38 20.75
C ASP A 112 -16.53 -5.72 19.40
N LYS A 113 -17.29 -4.67 19.03
CA LYS A 113 -17.02 -3.86 17.84
C LYS A 113 -15.71 -3.07 17.95
N LEU A 114 -15.44 -2.49 19.12
CA LEU A 114 -14.20 -1.76 19.38
C LEU A 114 -12.98 -2.68 19.25
N ASP A 115 -13.04 -3.87 19.83
CA ASP A 115 -11.96 -4.85 19.77
C ASP A 115 -11.76 -5.35 18.33
N SER A 116 -12.86 -5.57 17.61
CA SER A 116 -12.80 -5.91 16.17
C SER A 116 -12.16 -4.79 15.34
N ALA A 117 -12.53 -3.52 15.57
CA ALA A 117 -11.96 -2.37 14.87
C ALA A 117 -10.48 -2.15 15.20
N LYS A 118 -10.07 -2.38 16.45
CA LYS A 118 -8.65 -2.34 16.85
C LYS A 118 -7.85 -3.47 16.19
N ALA A 119 -8.42 -4.67 16.12
CA ALA A 119 -7.78 -5.80 15.44
C ALA A 119 -7.61 -5.55 13.93
N THR A 120 -8.62 -4.99 13.25
CA THR A 120 -8.51 -4.63 11.83
C THR A 120 -7.49 -3.51 11.61
N TYR A 121 -7.41 -2.53 12.51
CA TYR A 121 -6.42 -1.45 12.44
C TYR A 121 -4.99 -2.01 12.51
N ASN A 122 -4.72 -2.88 13.49
CA ASN A 122 -3.42 -3.52 13.63
C ASN A 122 -3.06 -4.35 12.38
N GLY A 123 -4.04 -5.07 11.81
CA GLY A 123 -3.84 -5.82 10.57
C GLY A 123 -3.49 -4.94 9.37
N LEU A 124 -4.12 -3.77 9.23
CA LEU A 124 -3.78 -2.79 8.20
C LEU A 124 -2.40 -2.18 8.42
N GLU A 125 -2.02 -1.91 9.68
CA GLU A 125 -0.69 -1.41 10.03
C GLU A 125 0.41 -2.42 9.66
N ASP A 126 0.22 -3.70 9.99
CA ASP A 126 1.14 -4.77 9.59
C ASP A 126 1.29 -4.86 8.07
N GLN A 127 0.18 -4.78 7.33
CA GLN A 127 0.19 -4.75 5.87
C GLN A 127 0.93 -3.52 5.32
N LEU A 128 0.78 -2.35 5.95
CA LEU A 128 1.48 -1.13 5.57
C LEU A 128 2.99 -1.29 5.69
N MET A 129 3.46 -1.89 6.79
CA MET A 129 4.87 -2.17 7.00
C MET A 129 5.44 -3.11 5.93
N VAL A 130 4.67 -4.13 5.53
CA VAL A 130 5.06 -5.03 4.43
C VAL A 130 5.18 -4.27 3.12
N ILE A 131 4.19 -3.44 2.77
CA ILE A 131 4.21 -2.63 1.55
C ILE A 131 5.39 -1.65 1.55
N ASP A 132 5.65 -0.96 2.66
CA ASP A 132 6.79 -0.02 2.78
C ASP A 132 8.13 -0.73 2.58
N ARG A 133 8.29 -1.93 3.15
CA ARG A 133 9.48 -2.77 2.94
C ARG A 133 9.61 -3.22 1.49
N GLU A 134 8.50 -3.63 0.86
CA GLU A 134 8.50 -4.01 -0.55
C GLU A 134 8.87 -2.83 -1.45
N LEU A 135 8.30 -1.65 -1.22
CA LEU A 135 8.62 -0.41 -1.93
C LEU A 135 10.11 -0.07 -1.82
N TYR A 136 10.68 -0.18 -0.62
CA TYR A 136 12.11 0.00 -0.41
C TYR A 136 12.92 -0.98 -1.29
N ASN A 137 12.58 -2.26 -1.26
CA ASN A 137 13.26 -3.28 -2.06
C ASN A 137 13.12 -3.02 -3.57
N LYS A 138 11.93 -2.65 -4.07
CA LYS A 138 11.72 -2.33 -5.49
C LYS A 138 12.51 -1.09 -5.91
N ASN A 139 12.58 -0.07 -5.06
CA ASN A 139 13.40 1.12 -5.32
C ASN A 139 14.90 0.78 -5.42
N GLN A 140 15.41 -0.08 -4.54
CA GLN A 140 16.81 -0.54 -4.60
C GLN A 140 17.08 -1.36 -5.87
N ALA A 141 16.20 -2.31 -6.20
CA ALA A 141 16.30 -3.13 -7.40
C ALA A 141 16.28 -2.25 -8.67
N LEU A 142 15.33 -1.33 -8.76
CA LEU A 142 15.21 -0.39 -9.87
C LEU A 142 16.46 0.48 -10.03
N THR A 143 16.97 1.03 -8.92
CA THR A 143 18.18 1.86 -8.93
C THR A 143 19.39 1.05 -9.43
N THR A 144 19.51 -0.19 -8.98
CA THR A 144 20.59 -1.09 -9.41
C THR A 144 20.49 -1.37 -10.91
N ASP A 145 19.30 -1.68 -11.40
CA ASP A 145 19.07 -2.01 -12.80
C ASP A 145 19.33 -0.82 -13.73
N LEU A 146 18.89 0.39 -13.32
CA LEU A 146 19.16 1.62 -14.04
C LEU A 146 20.66 1.90 -14.11
N ARG A 147 21.40 1.72 -13.02
CA ARG A 147 22.87 1.83 -13.01
C ARG A 147 23.53 0.79 -13.91
N CYS A 148 23.03 -0.45 -13.92
CA CYS A 148 23.54 -1.48 -14.83
C CYS A 148 23.33 -1.09 -16.30
N LEU A 149 22.16 -0.57 -16.68
CA LEU A 149 21.94 -0.08 -18.04
C LEU A 149 22.84 1.10 -18.38
N ASP A 150 23.02 2.05 -17.46
CA ASP A 150 23.90 3.20 -17.67
C ASP A 150 25.36 2.77 -17.87
N LEU A 151 25.88 1.87 -17.04
CA LEU A 151 27.22 1.31 -17.22
C LEU A 151 27.38 0.60 -18.57
N ARG A 152 26.34 -0.10 -19.02
CA ARG A 152 26.35 -0.82 -20.31
C ARG A 152 26.24 0.10 -21.52
N SER A 153 25.73 1.33 -21.37
CA SER A 153 25.75 2.32 -22.44
C SER A 153 27.17 2.59 -22.96
N ARG A 154 28.18 2.44 -22.10
CA ARG A 154 29.61 2.56 -22.46
C ARG A 154 30.10 1.48 -23.42
N LEU A 155 29.38 0.36 -23.54
CA LEU A 155 29.70 -0.71 -24.50
C LEU A 155 29.24 -0.34 -25.93
N ASN A 156 28.41 0.69 -26.07
CA ASN A 156 27.97 1.24 -27.34
C ASN A 156 28.97 2.32 -27.80
N THR A 157 30.15 1.88 -28.25
CA THR A 157 31.20 2.76 -28.81
C THR A 157 31.51 2.40 -30.28
N GLY A 158 32.02 3.38 -31.05
CA GLY A 158 32.39 3.20 -32.45
C GLY A 158 31.20 2.80 -33.32
N THR A 159 31.33 1.72 -34.10
CA THR A 159 30.26 1.19 -35.00
C THR A 159 29.05 0.59 -34.27
N ARG A 160 29.03 0.61 -32.93
CA ARG A 160 27.91 0.18 -32.08
C ARG A 160 27.17 1.34 -31.41
N ALA A 161 27.71 2.56 -31.50
CA ALA A 161 27.03 3.75 -31.01
C ALA A 161 25.78 4.01 -31.86
N ASP A 162 24.73 4.55 -31.24
CA ASP A 162 23.60 5.06 -32.01
C ASP A 162 24.08 6.17 -32.94
N PRO A 163 23.53 6.28 -34.17
CA PRO A 163 23.93 7.32 -35.11
C PRO A 163 23.76 8.70 -34.48
N ALA A 164 24.81 9.51 -34.54
CA ALA A 164 24.91 10.79 -33.82
C ALA A 164 23.80 11.77 -34.25
N THR A 165 23.39 11.68 -35.51
CA THR A 165 22.38 12.56 -36.12
C THR A 165 21.21 11.75 -36.66
N GLN A 166 20.01 12.36 -36.74
CA GLN A 166 18.88 11.75 -37.45
C GLN A 166 19.22 11.44 -38.91
N THR A 167 20.05 12.26 -39.55
CA THR A 167 20.58 12.04 -40.90
C THR A 167 21.41 10.75 -40.99
N ASP A 168 22.36 10.55 -40.07
CA ASP A 168 23.18 9.32 -40.02
C ASP A 168 22.31 8.08 -39.78
N ARG A 169 21.27 8.22 -38.96
CA ARG A 169 20.30 7.15 -38.69
C ARG A 169 19.53 6.76 -39.95
N ASN A 170 19.05 7.76 -40.70
CA ASN A 170 18.34 7.54 -41.95
C ASN A 170 19.24 6.90 -43.00
N ILE A 171 20.49 7.36 -43.15
CA ILE A 171 21.50 6.78 -44.07
C ILE A 171 21.75 5.30 -43.78
N VAL A 172 21.83 4.92 -42.50
CA VAL A 172 21.99 3.52 -42.09
C VAL A 172 20.73 2.69 -42.40
N LEU A 173 19.53 3.23 -42.15
CA LEU A 173 18.26 2.54 -42.39
C LEU A 173 17.97 2.33 -43.89
N THR A 174 18.32 3.29 -44.74
CA THR A 174 18.08 3.25 -46.19
C THR A 174 19.24 2.64 -46.97
N ARG A 175 20.37 2.31 -46.32
CA ARG A 175 21.61 1.83 -46.95
C ARG A 175 22.18 2.78 -48.00
N MET A 176 21.92 4.08 -47.87
CA MET A 176 22.42 5.14 -48.78
C MET A 176 23.92 5.42 -48.63
N GLN A 177 24.67 4.57 -47.93
CA GLN A 177 26.06 4.79 -47.55
C GLN A 177 26.98 4.88 -48.78
N ASP A 178 26.63 4.15 -49.84
CA ASP A 178 27.39 4.06 -51.08
C ASP A 178 26.99 5.14 -52.11
N GLU A 179 25.92 5.90 -51.84
CA GLU A 179 25.40 6.96 -52.72
C GLU A 179 25.81 8.37 -52.28
N ILE A 180 26.45 8.50 -51.12
CA ILE A 180 26.94 9.78 -50.62
C ILE A 180 28.29 10.06 -51.29
N PRO A 181 28.47 11.21 -51.99
CA PRO A 181 29.75 11.58 -52.56
C PRO A 181 30.83 11.68 -51.47
N PRO A 182 32.05 11.18 -51.70
CA PRO A 182 33.12 11.39 -50.73
C PRO A 182 33.46 12.88 -50.67
N GLU A 183 33.65 13.40 -49.44
CA GLU A 183 34.27 14.72 -49.22
C GLU A 183 35.77 14.70 -49.58
#